data_AF-A0A2P0QN89-F1
#
_entry.id   AF-A0A2P0QN89-F1
#
_cell.length_a   1.000
_cell.length_b   1.000
_cell.length_c   1.000
_cell.angle_alpha   90.00
_cell.angle_beta   90.00
_cell.angle_gamma   90.00
#
_symmetry.space_group_name_H-M   'P 1'
#
loop_
_entity.id
_entity.type
_entity.pdbx_description
1 polymer ?
#
loop_
_entity_poly.entity_id
_entity_poly.type
_entity_poly.pdbx_seq_one_letter_code
_entity_poly.pdbx_strand_id
1 'polypeptide(L)'
;GYLEISGNAGDFLGAALPGNKMGMKGGTILVKGNVGQRAGDHMRRGNILIEGNAGDYCGSRMTAGTIAVMGQTGRYLGYAMRRGTLLLWNQPQLSVSFNDCGAHTLAFLPILFASFKTLNSKFADVAQSFNRVQRYAGDMSEMGRGEVLVKI
;
A
#
# COMPACT_ATOMS: atom_id res chain seq x y z
N GLY A 1 -7.38 12.06 -11.07
CA GLY A 1 -8.37 12.28 -10.00
C GLY A 1 -7.67 12.17 -8.67
N TYR A 2 -8.03 13.06 -7.74
CA TYR A 2 -7.49 13.11 -6.38
C TYR A 2 -8.67 13.16 -5.41
N LEU A 3 -8.61 12.37 -4.34
CA LEU A 3 -9.58 12.36 -3.25
C LEU A 3 -8.82 12.48 -1.93
N GLU A 4 -9.19 13.46 -1.11
CA GLU A 4 -8.65 13.65 0.24
C GLU A 4 -9.73 13.37 1.28
N ILE A 5 -9.37 12.59 2.29
CA ILE A 5 -10.19 12.29 3.46
C ILE A 5 -9.43 12.79 4.69
N SER A 6 -9.89 13.90 5.28
CA SER A 6 -9.24 14.53 6.44
C SER A 6 -9.37 13.72 7.74
N GLY A 7 -10.32 12.79 7.79
CA GLY A 7 -10.55 11.89 8.92
C GLY A 7 -10.22 10.44 8.60
N ASN A 8 -11.03 9.53 9.12
CA ASN A 8 -10.91 8.10 8.89
C ASN A 8 -11.76 7.66 7.69
N ALA A 9 -11.37 6.55 7.06
CA ALA A 9 -12.21 5.82 6.13
C ALA A 9 -12.60 4.45 6.72
N GLY A 10 -13.79 3.98 6.36
CA GLY A 10 -14.25 2.65 6.76
C GLY A 10 -13.55 1.52 5.99
N ASP A 11 -14.17 0.35 6.04
CA ASP A 11 -13.71 -0.83 5.31
C ASP A 11 -13.82 -0.62 3.78
N PHE A 12 -13.08 -1.44 3.02
CA PHE A 12 -13.15 -1.52 1.56
C PHE A 12 -12.80 -0.21 0.82
N LEU A 13 -12.01 0.69 1.42
CA LEU A 13 -11.55 1.90 0.74
C LEU A 13 -10.86 1.56 -0.58
N GLY A 14 -11.37 2.07 -1.70
CA GLY A 14 -10.80 1.83 -3.03
C GLY A 14 -10.93 0.37 -3.53
N ALA A 15 -11.74 -0.45 -2.85
CA ALA A 15 -11.97 -1.84 -3.21
C ALA A 15 -12.90 -2.02 -4.42
N ALA A 16 -12.95 -3.24 -4.95
CA ALA A 16 -14.01 -3.66 -5.86
C ALA A 16 -15.36 -3.78 -5.12
N LEU A 17 -16.44 -3.46 -5.82
CA LEU A 17 -17.79 -3.81 -5.39
C LEU A 17 -17.99 -5.33 -5.45
N PRO A 18 -18.90 -5.89 -4.62
CA PRO A 18 -19.26 -7.31 -4.69
C PRO A 18 -19.59 -7.75 -6.12
N GLY A 19 -19.04 -8.90 -6.53
CA GLY A 19 -19.19 -9.43 -7.89
C GLY A 19 -18.24 -8.84 -8.93
N ASN A 20 -17.50 -7.76 -8.62
CA ASN A 20 -16.51 -7.19 -9.51
C ASN A 20 -15.09 -7.65 -9.13
N LYS A 21 -14.21 -7.75 -10.13
CA LYS A 21 -12.79 -8.14 -9.96
C LYS A 21 -11.82 -6.96 -10.05
N MET A 22 -12.34 -5.74 -10.20
CA MET A 22 -11.54 -4.52 -10.33
C MET A 22 -12.07 -3.42 -9.41
N GLY A 23 -11.28 -3.08 -8.40
CA GLY A 23 -11.47 -1.91 -7.54
C GLY A 23 -10.95 -0.64 -8.20
N MET A 24 -10.20 0.15 -7.45
CA MET A 24 -9.58 1.38 -7.95
C MET A 24 -8.74 1.14 -9.22
N LYS A 25 -8.99 1.97 -10.25
CA LYS A 25 -8.37 1.86 -11.60
C LYS A 25 -7.40 3.01 -11.94
N GLY A 26 -7.13 3.89 -11.00
CA GLY A 26 -6.25 5.06 -11.17
C GLY A 26 -6.62 6.20 -10.22
N GLY A 27 -5.83 7.27 -10.25
CA GLY A 27 -5.95 8.39 -9.32
C GLY A 27 -5.19 8.18 -8.01
N THR A 28 -5.36 9.12 -7.09
CA THR A 28 -4.75 9.09 -5.75
C THR A 28 -5.83 9.31 -4.70
N ILE A 29 -5.89 8.44 -3.70
CA ILE A 29 -6.69 8.62 -2.49
C ILE A 29 -5.72 8.89 -1.35
N LEU A 30 -5.92 9.99 -0.63
CA LEU A 30 -5.20 10.31 0.61
C LEU A 30 -6.16 10.22 1.79
N VAL A 31 -5.77 9.48 2.83
CA VAL A 31 -6.46 9.42 4.12
C VAL A 31 -5.52 9.88 5.21
N LYS A 32 -5.90 10.96 5.91
CA LYS A 32 -5.11 11.53 7.01
C LYS A 32 -5.27 10.76 8.32
N GLY A 33 -6.38 10.05 8.49
CA GLY A 33 -6.63 9.16 9.61
C GLY A 33 -6.38 7.69 9.30
N ASN A 34 -7.16 6.83 9.95
CA ASN A 34 -7.12 5.37 9.81
C ASN A 34 -8.06 4.89 8.71
N VAL A 35 -7.78 3.70 8.19
CA VAL A 35 -8.63 2.96 7.25
C VAL A 35 -9.02 1.62 7.87
N GLY A 36 -10.26 1.20 7.62
CA GLY A 36 -10.76 -0.12 8.01
C GLY A 36 -10.11 -1.29 7.25
N GLN A 37 -10.78 -2.42 7.27
CA GLN A 37 -10.31 -3.66 6.65
C GLN A 37 -10.39 -3.60 5.12
N ARG A 38 -9.56 -4.40 4.44
CA ARG A 38 -9.61 -4.66 2.99
C ARG A 38 -9.45 -3.40 2.13
N ALA A 39 -8.70 -2.41 2.63
CA ALA A 39 -8.29 -1.25 1.83
C ALA A 39 -7.57 -1.71 0.55
N GLY A 40 -7.97 -1.18 -0.61
CA GLY A 40 -7.39 -1.52 -1.90
C GLY A 40 -7.67 -2.95 -2.37
N ASP A 41 -8.70 -3.63 -1.85
CA ASP A 41 -9.05 -4.95 -2.34
C ASP A 41 -9.33 -4.95 -3.85
N HIS A 42 -8.70 -5.87 -4.60
CA HIS A 42 -8.79 -5.89 -6.06
C HIS A 42 -8.34 -4.60 -6.76
N MET A 43 -7.52 -3.76 -6.11
CA MET A 43 -6.95 -2.55 -6.70
C MET A 43 -6.14 -2.90 -7.96
N ARG A 44 -6.38 -2.15 -9.04
CA ARG A 44 -5.75 -2.39 -10.36
C ARG A 44 -4.69 -1.35 -10.71
N ARG A 45 -4.88 -0.09 -10.32
CA ARG A 45 -3.94 1.03 -10.52
C ARG A 45 -4.24 2.16 -9.54
N GLY A 46 -3.32 3.12 -9.46
CA GLY A 46 -3.45 4.32 -8.64
C GLY A 46 -2.62 4.24 -7.36
N ASN A 47 -2.82 5.22 -6.49
CA ASN A 47 -2.17 5.32 -5.19
C ASN A 47 -3.22 5.43 -4.08
N ILE A 48 -3.06 4.65 -3.01
CA ILE A 48 -3.79 4.85 -1.74
C ILE A 48 -2.75 5.19 -0.68
N LEU A 49 -2.84 6.39 -0.11
CA LEU A 49 -1.90 6.94 0.85
C LEU A 49 -2.60 7.07 2.21
N ILE A 50 -2.10 6.40 3.23
CA ILE A 50 -2.72 6.30 4.56
C ILE A 50 -1.71 6.81 5.60
N GLU A 51 -1.99 7.95 6.21
CA GLU A 51 -1.14 8.52 7.26
C GLU A 51 -1.31 7.84 8.63
N GLY A 52 -2.46 7.22 8.86
CA GLY A 52 -2.75 6.42 10.05
C GLY A 52 -2.54 4.92 9.82
N ASN A 53 -3.35 4.13 10.52
CA ASN A 53 -3.33 2.67 10.47
C ASN A 53 -4.24 2.12 9.37
N ALA A 54 -3.94 0.93 8.88
CA ALA A 54 -4.81 0.16 7.99
C ALA A 54 -5.22 -1.17 8.65
N GLY A 55 -6.49 -1.54 8.53
CA GLY A 55 -7.01 -2.80 9.07
C GLY A 55 -6.51 -4.05 8.35
N ASP A 56 -7.09 -5.19 8.73
CA ASP A 56 -6.75 -6.50 8.16
C ASP A 56 -6.98 -6.55 6.64
N TYR A 57 -6.25 -7.42 5.95
CA TYR A 57 -6.37 -7.67 4.52
C TYR A 57 -6.15 -6.44 3.62
N CYS A 58 -5.43 -5.43 4.11
CA CYS A 58 -4.99 -4.30 3.29
C CYS A 58 -4.20 -4.81 2.07
N GLY A 59 -4.55 -4.34 0.87
CA GLY A 59 -3.94 -4.78 -0.39
C GLY A 59 -4.31 -6.20 -0.84
N SER A 60 -5.32 -6.82 -0.24
CA SER A 60 -5.72 -8.18 -0.63
C SER A 60 -6.20 -8.26 -2.09
N ARG A 61 -5.89 -9.35 -2.78
CA ARG A 61 -6.24 -9.60 -4.20
C ARG A 61 -5.84 -8.47 -5.16
N MET A 62 -4.91 -7.61 -4.75
CA MET A 62 -4.45 -6.47 -5.52
C MET A 62 -3.78 -6.94 -6.82
N THR A 63 -4.18 -6.35 -7.94
CA THR A 63 -3.65 -6.69 -9.26
C THR A 63 -2.44 -5.83 -9.65
N ALA A 64 -2.44 -4.55 -9.26
CA ALA A 64 -1.31 -3.61 -9.33
C ALA A 64 -1.69 -2.26 -8.67
N GLY A 65 -0.74 -1.33 -8.59
CA GLY A 65 -0.87 -0.02 -7.94
C GLY A 65 0.09 0.11 -6.75
N THR A 66 -0.10 1.16 -5.96
CA THR A 66 0.67 1.40 -4.73
C THR A 66 -0.26 1.71 -3.57
N ILE A 67 -0.06 1.04 -2.44
CA ILE A 67 -0.68 1.40 -1.16
C ILE A 67 0.44 1.73 -0.19
N ALA A 68 0.43 2.92 0.39
CA ALA A 68 1.43 3.36 1.35
C ALA A 68 0.77 3.60 2.72
N VAL A 69 1.36 3.04 3.78
CA VAL A 69 0.84 3.13 5.16
C VAL A 69 1.94 3.59 6.10
N MET A 70 1.75 4.77 6.71
CA MET A 70 2.68 5.31 7.71
C MET A 70 2.50 4.72 9.10
N GLY A 71 1.27 4.32 9.46
CA GLY A 71 0.96 3.64 10.71
C GLY A 71 1.19 2.13 10.65
N GLN A 72 0.44 1.40 11.46
CA GLN A 72 0.45 -0.05 11.52
C GLN A 72 -0.52 -0.67 10.50
N THR A 73 -0.21 -1.90 10.09
CA THR A 73 -1.10 -2.72 9.24
C THR A 73 -1.64 -3.90 10.04
N GLY A 74 -2.88 -4.29 9.75
CA GLY A 74 -3.50 -5.49 10.32
C GLY A 74 -2.94 -6.79 9.76
N ARG A 75 -3.61 -7.90 10.07
CA ARG A 75 -3.24 -9.26 9.64
C ARG A 75 -3.49 -9.44 8.14
N TYR A 76 -2.83 -10.44 7.56
CA TYR A 76 -3.03 -10.86 6.17
C TYR A 76 -2.83 -9.74 5.14
N LEU A 77 -1.88 -8.83 5.42
CA LEU A 77 -1.45 -7.81 4.50
C LEU A 77 -1.05 -8.45 3.15
N GLY A 78 -1.57 -7.91 2.05
CA GLY A 78 -1.23 -8.38 0.70
C GLY A 78 -1.74 -9.79 0.36
N TYR A 79 -2.68 -10.35 1.14
CA TYR A 79 -3.22 -11.69 0.89
C TYR A 79 -3.71 -11.87 -0.56
N ALA A 80 -3.17 -12.86 -1.26
CA ALA A 80 -3.43 -13.14 -2.67
C ALA A 80 -3.14 -11.95 -3.61
N MET A 81 -2.20 -11.06 -3.27
CA MET A 81 -1.77 -10.00 -4.19
C MET A 81 -0.97 -10.58 -5.37
N ARG A 82 -1.23 -10.06 -6.56
CA ARG A 82 -0.61 -10.51 -7.82
C ARG A 82 0.59 -9.68 -8.23
N ARG A 83 0.47 -8.35 -8.12
CA ARG A 83 1.51 -7.34 -8.35
C ARG A 83 1.18 -6.09 -7.53
N GLY A 84 2.07 -5.11 -7.59
CA GLY A 84 1.91 -3.83 -6.91
C GLY A 84 2.81 -3.74 -5.69
N THR A 85 2.82 -2.56 -5.09
CA THR A 85 3.74 -2.21 -4.01
C THR A 85 2.94 -1.83 -2.76
N LEU A 86 3.21 -2.51 -1.65
CA LEU A 86 2.78 -2.11 -0.31
C LEU A 86 3.98 -1.45 0.39
N LEU A 87 3.93 -0.12 0.54
CA LEU A 87 5.03 0.68 1.09
C LEU A 87 4.75 1.05 2.56
N LEU A 88 5.60 0.61 3.48
CA LEU A 88 5.33 0.66 4.91
C LEU A 88 6.45 1.34 5.69
N TRP A 89 6.08 2.07 6.74
CA TRP A 89 7.03 2.65 7.70
C TRP A 89 7.28 1.75 8.90
N ASN A 90 6.40 0.77 9.15
CA ASN A 90 6.48 -0.13 10.28
C ASN A 90 6.48 -1.59 9.82
N GLN A 91 7.13 -2.46 10.60
CA GLN A 91 7.20 -3.88 10.31
C GLN A 91 5.80 -4.51 10.33
N PRO A 92 5.36 -5.18 9.24
CA PRO A 92 4.09 -5.86 9.17
C PRO A 92 4.14 -7.29 9.74
N GLN A 93 2.97 -7.86 10.02
CA GLN A 93 2.79 -9.31 10.17
C GLN A 93 2.50 -9.93 8.79
N LEU A 94 3.51 -10.52 8.17
CA LEU A 94 3.38 -11.18 6.87
C LEU A 94 3.00 -12.65 7.00
N SER A 95 2.29 -13.17 5.99
CA SER A 95 2.11 -14.62 5.84
C SER A 95 3.41 -15.29 5.42
N VAL A 96 3.48 -16.61 5.64
CA VAL A 96 4.58 -17.46 5.20
C VAL A 96 4.80 -17.49 3.69
N SER A 97 3.83 -16.99 2.92
CA SER A 97 3.88 -16.91 1.46
C SER A 97 4.59 -15.66 0.93
N PHE A 98 5.15 -14.82 1.80
CA PHE A 98 6.07 -13.74 1.43
C PHE A 98 7.51 -14.15 1.74
N ASN A 99 8.37 -14.06 0.73
CA ASN A 99 9.79 -14.34 0.85
C ASN A 99 10.54 -13.06 1.20
N ASP A 100 11.35 -13.12 2.25
CA ASP A 100 12.33 -12.09 2.55
C ASP A 100 13.40 -12.04 1.45
N CYS A 101 13.59 -10.86 0.85
CA CYS A 101 14.55 -10.61 -0.22
C CYS A 101 15.74 -9.76 0.25
N GLY A 102 15.85 -9.45 1.54
CA GLY A 102 16.88 -8.59 2.12
C GLY A 102 16.64 -7.10 1.92
N ALA A 103 17.69 -6.32 2.18
CA ALA A 103 17.67 -4.87 2.04
C ALA A 103 18.03 -4.43 0.62
N HIS A 104 17.19 -3.58 0.02
CA HIS A 104 17.34 -3.08 -1.35
C HIS A 104 17.35 -1.56 -1.36
N THR A 105 18.18 -0.97 -2.22
CA THR A 105 18.08 0.45 -2.59
C THR A 105 17.33 0.55 -3.91
N LEU A 106 16.15 1.18 -3.91
CA LEU A 106 15.22 1.17 -5.04
C LEU A 106 15.10 2.58 -5.64
N ALA A 107 15.59 2.75 -6.87
CA ALA A 107 15.66 4.04 -7.56
C ALA A 107 14.29 4.68 -7.87
N PHE A 108 13.21 3.89 -7.89
CA PHE A 108 11.87 4.42 -8.13
C PHE A 108 11.28 5.13 -6.91
N LEU A 109 11.75 4.85 -5.69
CA LEU A 109 11.19 5.45 -4.47
C LEU A 109 11.37 6.97 -4.44
N PRO A 110 12.54 7.56 -4.75
CA PRO A 110 12.68 9.01 -4.91
C PRO A 110 11.68 9.62 -5.91
N ILE A 111 11.42 8.93 -7.01
CA ILE A 111 10.47 9.39 -8.05
C ILE A 111 9.04 9.32 -7.50
N LEU A 112 8.70 8.25 -6.77
CA LEU A 112 7.40 8.09 -6.12
C LEU A 112 7.16 9.20 -5.08
N PHE A 113 8.11 9.44 -4.17
CA PHE A 113 8.02 10.50 -3.18
C PHE A 113 7.95 11.90 -3.82
N ALA A 114 8.71 12.13 -4.89
CA ALA A 114 8.62 13.38 -5.65
C ALA A 114 7.20 13.63 -6.19
N SER A 115 6.47 12.57 -6.59
CA SER A 115 5.08 12.67 -7.03
C SER A 115 4.09 13.06 -5.93
N PHE A 116 4.48 12.93 -4.65
CA PHE A 116 3.65 13.27 -3.50
C PHE A 116 3.92 14.67 -2.94
N LYS A 117 4.99 15.36 -3.37
CA LYS A 117 5.43 16.65 -2.81
C LYS A 117 4.38 17.76 -2.82
N THR A 118 3.43 17.72 -3.77
CA THR A 118 2.38 18.74 -3.89
C THR A 118 1.14 18.42 -3.07
N LEU A 119 1.10 17.26 -2.41
CA LEU A 119 -0.04 16.85 -1.58
C LEU A 119 0.04 17.51 -0.21
N ASN A 120 -1.11 17.90 0.34
CA ASN A 120 -1.22 18.35 1.72
C ASN A 120 -1.16 17.14 2.68
N SER A 121 0.02 16.53 2.80
CA SER A 121 0.20 15.25 3.48
C SER A 121 1.59 15.10 4.08
N LYS A 122 1.70 14.30 5.14
CA LYS A 122 2.97 13.78 5.65
C LYS A 122 3.80 13.06 4.59
N PHE A 123 3.18 12.45 3.57
CA PHE A 123 3.90 11.83 2.45
C PHE A 123 4.69 12.83 1.60
N ALA A 124 4.35 14.13 1.67
CA ALA A 124 5.08 15.20 1.00
C ALA A 124 6.33 15.64 1.77
N ASP A 125 6.44 15.29 3.06
CA ASP A 125 7.58 15.65 3.89
C ASP A 125 8.82 14.84 3.50
N VAL A 126 9.92 15.56 3.21
CA VAL A 126 11.20 14.97 2.83
C VAL A 126 11.78 14.12 3.97
N ALA A 127 11.50 14.45 5.23
CA ALA A 127 11.93 13.64 6.38
C ALA A 127 11.28 12.25 6.41
N GLN A 128 10.14 12.08 5.73
CA GLN A 128 9.47 10.78 5.60
C GLN A 128 9.95 9.98 4.39
N SER A 129 10.69 10.60 3.46
CA SER A 129 11.17 9.93 2.25
C SER A 129 12.37 9.03 2.52
N PHE A 130 12.44 7.90 1.83
CA PHE A 130 13.57 6.96 1.88
C PHE A 130 13.73 6.26 0.54
N ASN A 131 14.90 5.68 0.29
CA ASN A 131 15.17 4.90 -0.92
C ASN A 131 15.74 3.50 -0.62
N ARG A 132 15.97 3.19 0.65
CA ARG A 132 16.46 1.89 1.11
C ARG A 132 15.40 1.24 2.00
N VAL A 133 15.11 -0.03 1.72
CA VAL A 133 14.01 -0.78 2.33
C VAL A 133 14.37 -2.23 2.53
N GLN A 134 13.76 -2.87 3.51
CA GLN A 134 13.63 -4.32 3.55
C GLN A 134 12.53 -4.72 2.56
N ARG A 135 12.82 -5.64 1.65
CA ARG A 135 11.88 -6.07 0.60
C ARG A 135 11.42 -7.48 0.86
N TYR A 136 10.11 -7.68 0.76
CA TYR A 136 9.48 -8.99 0.73
C TYR A 136 8.75 -9.18 -0.60
N ALA A 137 8.97 -10.31 -1.27
CA ALA A 137 8.31 -10.64 -2.52
C ALA A 137 7.19 -11.68 -2.29
N GLY A 138 6.03 -11.44 -2.88
CA GLY A 138 4.85 -12.28 -2.71
C GLY A 138 3.63 -11.71 -3.45
N ASP A 139 2.44 -12.24 -3.29
CA ASP A 139 2.13 -13.46 -2.55
C ASP A 139 2.50 -14.69 -3.41
N MET A 140 3.25 -15.63 -2.84
CA MET A 140 3.66 -16.87 -3.52
C MET A 140 2.50 -17.84 -3.76
N SER A 141 1.34 -17.63 -3.15
CA SER A 141 0.10 -18.35 -3.50
C SER A 141 -0.51 -17.89 -4.83
N GLU A 142 0.00 -16.79 -5.42
CA GLU A 142 -0.41 -16.28 -6.73
C GLU A 142 0.76 -16.30 -7.73
N MET A 143 1.28 -15.14 -8.13
CA MET A 143 2.37 -15.02 -9.11
C MET A 143 3.70 -14.58 -8.51
N GLY A 144 3.74 -14.26 -7.20
CA GLY A 144 4.96 -13.78 -6.52
C GLY A 144 5.55 -12.47 -7.06
N ARG A 145 4.76 -11.65 -7.78
CA ARG A 145 5.21 -10.40 -8.42
C ARG A 145 4.78 -9.13 -7.69
N GLY A 146 4.12 -9.27 -6.54
CA GLY A 146 3.89 -8.18 -5.61
C GLY A 146 5.10 -7.98 -4.70
N GLU A 147 5.15 -6.82 -4.06
CA GLU A 147 6.19 -6.52 -3.11
C GLU A 147 5.66 -5.75 -1.90
N VAL A 148 6.21 -6.07 -0.74
CA VAL A 148 6.09 -5.28 0.48
C VAL A 148 7.44 -4.66 0.75
N LEU A 149 7.47 -3.34 0.86
CA LEU A 149 8.67 -2.54 1.09
C LEU A 149 8.55 -1.89 2.46
N VAL A 150 9.44 -2.24 3.36
CA VAL A 150 9.45 -1.72 4.73
C VAL A 150 10.65 -0.81 4.91
N LYS A 151 10.41 0.41 5.41
CA LYS A 151 11.47 1.34 5.79
C LYS A 151 12.43 0.67 6.80
N ILE A 152 13.73 0.83 6.58
CA ILE A 152 14.79 0.43 7.51
C ILE A 152 15.54 1.63 8.07
#